data_AF-A0A7X5U449-F1
#
_entry.id   AF-A0A7X5U449-F1
#
_cell.length_a   1.000
_cell.length_b   1.000
_cell.length_c   1.000
_cell.angle_alpha   90.00
_cell.angle_beta   90.00
_cell.angle_gamma   90.00
#
_symmetry.space_group_name_H-M   'P 1'
#
loop_
_entity.id
_entity.type
_entity.pdbx_description
1 polymer ?
#
loop_
_entity_poly.entity_id
_entity_poly.type
_entity_poly.pdbx_seq_one_letter_code
_entity_poly.pdbx_strand_id
1 'polypeptide(L)'
;MSDKDIRPADFDFSDAEIEDVDLAETEVIVDGARLTDERADEIAADVLAKARGHAETLVPGGKSLTGDGKHSPIVQTRVPEVTRDKLKVIADRRGVGVSKVLRIAIDELIEREGA
;
A
#
# COMPACT_ATOMS: atom_id res chain seq x y z
N MET A 1 -8.91 -18.40 -6.53
CA MET A 1 -8.49 -18.78 -5.16
C MET A 1 -9.43 -18.07 -4.21
N SER A 2 -10.08 -18.79 -3.31
CA SER A 2 -11.01 -18.17 -2.34
C SER A 2 -10.17 -17.27 -1.43
N ASP A 3 -10.52 -16.00 -1.36
CA ASP A 3 -9.89 -15.02 -0.47
C ASP A 3 -10.22 -15.45 0.97
N LYS A 4 -9.40 -16.32 1.55
CA LYS A 4 -9.52 -16.68 2.96
C LYS A 4 -9.12 -15.41 3.71
N ASP A 5 -10.05 -14.89 4.51
CA ASP A 5 -9.81 -13.77 5.40
C ASP A 5 -8.86 -14.21 6.52
N ILE A 6 -7.56 -14.22 6.20
CA ILE A 6 -6.47 -14.59 7.09
C ILE A 6 -5.98 -13.31 7.74
N ARG A 7 -6.21 -13.18 9.05
CA ARG A 7 -5.69 -12.06 9.83
C ARG A 7 -4.43 -12.51 10.55
N PRO A 8 -3.25 -11.93 10.27
CA PRO A 8 -1.99 -12.37 10.89
C PRO A 8 -2.01 -12.31 12.43
N ALA A 9 -2.78 -11.41 13.01
CA ALA A 9 -2.93 -11.25 14.46
C ALA A 9 -3.68 -12.41 15.15
N ASP A 10 -4.34 -13.28 14.38
CA ASP A 10 -5.05 -14.45 14.93
C ASP A 10 -4.11 -15.66 15.16
N PHE A 11 -2.85 -15.58 14.72
CA PHE A 11 -1.86 -16.65 14.86
C PHE A 11 -0.90 -16.35 16.01
N ASP A 12 -0.76 -17.29 16.94
CA ASP A 12 0.25 -17.26 17.99
C ASP A 12 1.38 -18.22 17.61
N PHE A 13 2.58 -17.68 17.45
CA PHE A 13 3.79 -18.43 17.11
C PHE A 13 4.76 -18.57 18.29
N SER A 14 4.34 -18.20 19.51
CA SER A 14 5.22 -18.22 20.69
C SER A 14 5.78 -19.59 21.04
N ASP A 15 5.02 -20.65 20.76
CA ASP A 15 5.41 -22.05 20.97
C ASP A 15 5.77 -22.78 19.65
N ALA A 16 6.03 -22.05 18.55
CA ALA A 16 6.33 -22.67 17.27
C ALA A 16 7.77 -23.21 17.23
N GLU A 17 7.92 -24.50 16.93
CA GLU A 17 9.21 -25.10 16.57
C GLU A 17 9.45 -24.95 15.07
N ILE A 18 10.61 -24.42 14.70
CA ILE A 18 11.02 -24.21 13.31
C ILE A 18 12.16 -25.17 13.00
N GLU A 19 11.95 -26.05 12.04
CA GLU A 19 12.92 -27.00 11.53
C GLU A 19 13.10 -26.83 10.02
N ASP A 20 14.32 -27.03 9.54
CA ASP A 20 14.63 -27.05 8.11
C ASP A 20 14.39 -28.46 7.55
N VAL A 21 13.60 -28.56 6.49
CA VAL A 21 13.09 -29.84 6.00
C VAL A 21 13.50 -30.03 4.55
N ASP A 22 14.15 -31.16 4.26
CA ASP A 22 14.43 -31.58 2.89
C ASP A 22 13.15 -32.10 2.20
N LEU A 23 12.72 -31.41 1.13
CA LEU A 23 11.50 -31.70 0.38
C LEU A 23 11.61 -32.95 -0.52
N ALA A 24 12.83 -33.44 -0.75
CA ALA A 24 13.07 -34.70 -1.44
C ALA A 24 12.74 -35.90 -0.54
N GLU A 25 13.08 -35.79 0.75
CA GLU A 25 12.92 -36.86 1.74
C GLU A 25 11.56 -36.79 2.45
N THR A 26 11.02 -35.59 2.63
CA THR A 26 9.80 -35.36 3.40
C THR A 26 8.66 -34.84 2.53
N GLU A 27 7.48 -35.43 2.67
CA GLU A 27 6.28 -34.98 1.97
C GLU A 27 5.58 -33.86 2.74
N VAL A 28 5.55 -32.66 2.15
CA VAL A 28 4.84 -31.49 2.69
C VAL A 28 3.70 -31.15 1.74
N ILE A 29 2.47 -30.97 2.26
CA ILE A 29 1.29 -30.63 1.44
C ILE A 29 0.92 -29.16 1.66
N VAL A 30 0.93 -28.38 0.59
CA VAL A 30 0.52 -26.96 0.57
C VAL A 30 -0.57 -26.77 -0.48
N ASP A 31 -1.69 -26.18 -0.06
CA ASP A 31 -2.87 -25.95 -0.90
C ASP A 31 -3.40 -27.22 -1.60
N GLY A 32 -3.31 -28.36 -0.91
CA GLY A 32 -3.81 -29.64 -1.39
C GLY A 32 -2.91 -30.35 -2.41
N ALA A 33 -1.69 -29.84 -2.65
CA ALA A 33 -0.70 -30.49 -3.50
C ALA A 33 0.67 -30.58 -2.81
N ARG A 34 1.50 -31.53 -3.21
CA ARG A 34 2.86 -31.70 -2.67
C ARG A 34 3.74 -30.48 -2.97
N LEU A 35 4.48 -30.04 -1.98
CA LEU A 35 5.51 -29.02 -2.11
C LEU A 35 6.80 -29.73 -2.54
N THR A 36 7.28 -29.37 -3.71
CA THR A 36 8.59 -29.77 -4.27
C THR A 36 9.47 -28.54 -4.35
N ASP A 37 10.78 -28.70 -4.53
CA ASP A 37 11.71 -27.56 -4.67
C ASP A 37 11.28 -26.63 -5.82
N GLU A 38 10.95 -27.20 -6.98
CA GLU A 38 10.47 -26.44 -8.14
C GLU A 38 9.22 -25.61 -7.81
N ARG A 39 8.29 -26.18 -7.04
CA ARG A 39 7.05 -25.49 -6.66
C ARG A 39 7.30 -24.45 -5.56
N ALA A 40 8.23 -24.71 -4.65
CA ALA A 40 8.65 -23.73 -3.66
C ALA A 40 9.24 -22.49 -4.34
N ASP A 41 10.07 -22.69 -5.37
CA ASP A 41 10.62 -21.61 -6.20
C ASP A 41 9.52 -20.83 -6.93
N GLU A 42 8.52 -21.51 -7.51
CA GLU A 42 7.38 -20.86 -8.16
C GLU A 42 6.57 -19.99 -7.18
N ILE A 43 6.29 -20.51 -5.98
CA ILE A 43 5.59 -19.77 -4.93
C ILE A 43 6.40 -18.56 -4.49
N ALA A 44 7.72 -18.73 -4.27
CA ALA A 44 8.60 -17.64 -3.88
C ALA A 44 8.64 -16.54 -4.94
N ALA A 45 8.72 -16.90 -6.22
CA ALA A 45 8.69 -15.97 -7.34
C ALA A 45 7.35 -15.21 -7.42
N ASP A 46 6.22 -15.88 -7.24
CA ASP A 46 4.89 -15.27 -7.23
C ASP A 46 4.70 -14.30 -6.05
N VAL A 47 5.14 -14.69 -4.84
CA VAL A 47 5.12 -13.83 -3.66
C VAL A 47 5.99 -12.58 -3.88
N LEU A 48 7.19 -12.73 -4.43
CA LEU A 48 8.06 -11.59 -4.73
C LEU A 48 7.45 -10.67 -5.79
N ALA A 49 6.79 -11.22 -6.82
CA ALA A 49 6.10 -10.45 -7.84
C ALA A 49 4.93 -9.65 -7.24
N LYS A 50 4.11 -10.28 -6.39
CA LYS A 50 3.01 -9.64 -5.66
C LYS A 50 3.51 -8.57 -4.69
N ALA A 51 4.58 -8.84 -3.95
CA ALA A 51 5.20 -7.89 -3.02
C ALA A 51 5.74 -6.66 -3.76
N ARG A 52 6.36 -6.84 -4.93
CA ARG A 52 6.82 -5.73 -5.77
C ARG A 52 5.66 -4.87 -6.29
N GLY A 53 4.59 -5.50 -6.81
CA GLY A 53 3.40 -4.77 -7.25
C GLY A 53 2.66 -4.04 -6.11
N HIS A 54 2.62 -4.65 -4.91
CA HIS A 54 2.03 -4.01 -3.73
C HIS A 54 2.92 -2.92 -3.13
N ALA A 55 4.25 -3.05 -3.14
CA ALA A 55 5.16 -2.01 -2.65
C ALA A 55 5.07 -0.70 -3.44
N GLU A 56 4.79 -0.78 -4.75
CA GLU A 56 4.57 0.40 -5.59
C GLU A 56 3.25 1.11 -5.28
N THR A 57 2.27 0.38 -4.73
CA THR A 57 0.90 0.86 -4.50
C THR A 57 0.58 1.12 -3.01
N LEU A 58 1.41 0.60 -2.09
CA LEU A 58 1.33 0.84 -0.65
C LEU A 58 1.97 2.18 -0.31
N VAL A 59 1.24 3.25 -0.59
CA VAL A 59 1.41 4.49 0.17
C VAL A 59 0.04 4.87 0.74
N PRO A 60 -0.36 4.31 1.90
CA PRO A 60 -1.50 4.80 2.66
C PRO A 60 -1.21 6.24 3.11
N GLY A 61 -1.68 7.22 2.34
CA GLY A 61 -1.35 8.63 2.49
C GLY A 61 0.02 8.96 1.90
N GLY A 62 0.03 9.55 0.70
CA GLY A 62 1.23 9.86 -0.10
C GLY A 62 2.46 10.34 0.70
N LYS A 63 3.67 10.07 0.19
CA LYS A 63 4.98 10.43 0.78
C LYS A 63 4.89 11.74 1.57
N SER A 64 5.39 11.72 2.81
CA SER A 64 5.52 12.92 3.64
C SER A 64 6.17 14.04 2.82
N LEU A 65 5.57 15.23 2.84
CA LEU A 65 6.11 16.43 2.18
C LEU A 65 7.28 17.04 2.96
N THR A 66 7.51 16.58 4.18
CA THR A 66 8.61 16.97 5.05
C THR A 66 9.67 15.87 5.00
N GLY A 67 10.80 16.17 4.34
CA GLY A 67 11.89 15.22 4.09
C GLY A 67 12.62 14.71 5.35
N ASP A 68 12.42 15.36 6.49
CA ASP A 68 13.13 15.06 7.74
C ASP A 68 12.46 13.98 8.60
N GLY A 69 11.60 13.14 8.01
CA GLY A 69 10.86 12.09 8.73
C GLY A 69 9.78 12.60 9.69
N LYS A 70 9.53 13.91 9.75
CA LYS A 70 8.43 14.53 10.49
C LYS A 70 7.14 14.46 9.68
N HIS A 71 5.98 14.46 10.36
CA HIS A 71 4.69 14.62 9.68
C HIS A 71 4.58 16.00 9.04
N SER A 72 3.99 16.05 7.84
CA SER A 72 3.71 17.30 7.17
C SER A 72 2.64 18.09 7.91
N PRO A 73 2.78 19.41 8.04
CA PRO A 73 1.77 20.25 8.70
C PRO A 73 0.45 20.19 7.93
N ILE A 74 -0.66 20.25 8.65
CA ILE A 74 -2.01 20.17 8.09
C ILE A 74 -2.62 21.58 8.06
N VAL A 75 -3.14 21.98 6.91
CA VAL A 75 -3.99 23.17 6.75
C VAL A 75 -5.42 22.69 6.52
N GLN A 76 -6.35 23.08 7.41
CA GLN A 76 -7.78 22.77 7.28
C GLN A 76 -8.59 24.06 7.18
N THR A 77 -9.59 24.07 6.30
CA THR A 77 -10.53 25.19 6.18
C THR A 77 -11.91 24.71 5.79
N ARG A 78 -12.94 25.51 6.11
CA ARG A 78 -14.32 25.26 5.67
C ARG A 78 -14.57 26.02 4.37
N VAL A 79 -15.27 25.38 3.44
CA VAL A 79 -15.66 25.98 2.16
C VAL A 79 -17.15 25.79 1.92
N PRO A 80 -17.80 26.66 1.13
CA PRO A 80 -19.14 26.41 0.63
C PRO A 80 -19.21 25.08 -0.14
N GLU A 81 -20.36 24.42 -0.09
CA GLU A 81 -20.60 23.14 -0.78
C GLU A 81 -20.27 23.23 -2.28
N VAL A 82 -20.72 24.30 -2.94
CA VAL A 82 -20.44 24.58 -4.35
C VAL A 82 -18.94 24.61 -4.65
N THR A 83 -18.12 25.11 -3.73
CA THR A 83 -16.65 25.13 -3.90
C THR A 83 -16.06 23.73 -3.80
N ARG A 84 -16.54 22.92 -2.85
CA ARG A 84 -16.13 21.52 -2.71
C ARG A 84 -16.47 20.71 -3.97
N ASP A 85 -17.66 20.91 -4.52
CA ASP A 85 -18.12 20.16 -5.69
C ASP A 85 -17.31 20.53 -6.94
N LYS A 86 -17.03 21.82 -7.14
CA LYS A 86 -16.12 22.28 -8.21
C LYS A 86 -14.73 21.67 -8.06
N LEU A 87 -14.21 21.58 -6.83
CA LEU A 87 -12.90 20.97 -6.57
C LEU A 87 -12.89 19.48 -6.94
N LYS A 88 -13.98 18.76 -6.65
CA LYS A 88 -14.16 17.36 -7.04
C LYS A 88 -14.18 17.19 -8.56
N VAL A 89 -14.94 18.02 -9.28
CA VAL A 89 -14.98 17.98 -10.76
C VAL A 89 -13.59 18.21 -11.36
N ILE A 90 -12.79 19.12 -10.80
CA ILE A 90 -11.42 19.35 -11.26
C ILE A 90 -10.55 18.12 -11.02
N ALA A 91 -10.67 17.50 -9.84
CA ALA A 91 -9.93 16.31 -9.46
C ALA A 91 -10.25 15.13 -10.41
N ASP A 92 -11.54 14.88 -10.64
CA ASP A 92 -12.03 13.83 -11.54
C ASP A 92 -11.51 14.04 -12.98
N ARG A 93 -11.61 15.27 -13.50
CA ARG A 93 -11.09 15.62 -14.84
C ARG A 93 -9.58 15.41 -14.97
N ARG A 94 -8.83 15.57 -13.89
CA ARG A 94 -7.36 15.42 -13.87
C ARG A 94 -6.90 14.01 -13.50
N GLY A 95 -7.83 13.10 -13.15
CA GLY A 95 -7.50 11.74 -12.72
C GLY A 95 -6.68 11.68 -11.43
N VAL A 96 -6.85 12.67 -10.53
CA VAL A 96 -6.11 12.76 -9.26
C VAL A 96 -7.07 13.00 -8.10
N GLY A 97 -6.63 12.73 -6.87
CA GLY A 97 -7.42 13.02 -5.67
C GLY A 97 -7.53 14.53 -5.37
N VAL A 98 -8.62 14.92 -4.70
CA VAL A 98 -8.90 16.31 -4.27
C VAL A 98 -7.72 16.94 -3.53
N SER A 99 -7.07 16.20 -2.64
CA SER A 99 -5.91 16.69 -1.88
C SER A 99 -4.71 17.06 -2.76
N LYS A 100 -4.53 16.40 -3.91
CA LYS A 100 -3.46 16.73 -4.87
C LYS A 100 -3.77 18.02 -5.62
N VAL A 101 -5.03 18.23 -5.99
CA VAL A 101 -5.48 19.50 -6.60
C VAL A 101 -5.28 20.66 -5.64
N LEU A 102 -5.71 20.49 -4.38
CA LEU A 102 -5.57 21.53 -3.36
C LEU A 102 -4.11 21.87 -3.09
N ARG A 103 -3.22 20.86 -3.03
CA ARG A 103 -1.78 21.07 -2.86
C ARG A 103 -1.21 21.97 -3.97
N ILE A 104 -1.46 21.61 -5.23
CA ILE A 104 -0.99 22.40 -6.38
C ILE A 104 -1.52 23.84 -6.32
N ALA A 105 -2.82 24.00 -6.02
CA ALA A 105 -3.42 25.33 -5.96
C ALA A 105 -2.85 26.21 -4.83
N ILE A 106 -2.50 25.60 -3.68
CA ILE A 106 -1.84 26.30 -2.58
C ILE A 106 -0.40 26.66 -2.96
N ASP A 107 0.36 25.73 -3.54
CA ASP A 107 1.73 25.97 -3.97
C ASP A 107 1.78 27.12 -5.01
N GLU A 108 0.92 27.07 -6.04
CA GLU A 108 0.80 28.14 -7.06
C GLU A 108 0.39 29.50 -6.46
N LEU A 109 -0.49 29.51 -5.45
CA LEU A 109 -0.88 30.72 -4.74
C LEU A 109 0.31 31.30 -3.97
N ILE A 110 1.05 30.45 -3.24
CA ILE A 110 2.21 30.89 -2.47
C ILE A 110 3.34 31.34 -3.38
N GLU A 111 3.61 30.68 -4.51
CA GLU A 111 4.62 31.13 -5.47
C GLU A 111 4.25 32.48 -6.12
N ARG A 112 2.95 32.72 -6.33
CA ARG A 112 2.47 33.98 -6.93
C ARG A 112 2.47 35.15 -5.95
N GLU A 113 2.05 34.93 -4.71
CA GLU A 113 1.84 35.98 -3.71
C GLU A 113 3.00 36.07 -2.69
N GLY A 114 3.79 35.01 -2.57
CA GLY A 114 4.92 34.90 -1.66
C GLY A 114 6.13 35.61 -2.25
N ALA A 115 6.53 36.70 -1.58
CA ALA A 115 7.84 37.31 -1.70
C ALA A 115 8.89 36.51 -0.91
#